data_AF-A0AAV2LI85-F1
#
_entry.id   AF-A0AAV2LI85-F1
#
_cell.length_a   1.000
_cell.length_b   1.000
_cell.length_c   1.000
_cell.angle_alpha   90.00
_cell.angle_beta   90.00
_cell.angle_gamma   90.00
#
_symmetry.space_group_name_H-M   'P 1'
#
loop_
_entity.id
_entity.type
_entity.pdbx_description
1 polymer ?
#
loop_
_entity_poly.entity_id
_entity_poly.type
_entity_poly.pdbx_seq_one_letter_code
_entity_poly.pdbx_strand_id
1 'polypeptide(L)'
;MDKGSAYYDNVRPLAFPDCDAVLICFDISRPETLDSVLKKWQGETQEFCPNAKVVLVGCKLDLRTDMGVMRELAKHRLIPVTHEQVRGTQ
;
A
#
# COMPACT_ATOMS: atom_id res chain seq x y z
N MET A 1 6.97 -1.43 -10.24
CA MET A 1 7.36 -0.26 -9.43
C MET A 1 7.41 -0.74 -8.00
N ASP A 2 8.56 -1.33 -7.67
CA ASP A 2 8.79 -2.03 -6.42
C ASP A 2 8.88 -1.04 -5.26
N LYS A 3 8.42 -1.51 -4.09
CA LYS A 3 8.62 -0.98 -2.73
C LYS A 3 9.34 0.37 -2.72
N GLY A 4 8.68 1.45 -2.27
CA GLY A 4 9.35 2.74 -2.03
C GLY A 4 10.76 2.48 -1.51
N SER A 5 11.76 2.80 -2.33
CA SER A 5 13.05 2.11 -2.27
C SER A 5 13.59 2.16 -0.85
N ALA A 6 14.08 1.04 -0.32
CA ALA A 6 14.70 0.99 1.01
C ALA A 6 15.88 1.97 1.11
N TYR A 7 16.43 2.37 -0.03
CA TYR A 7 17.40 3.46 -0.16
C TYR A 7 16.92 4.79 0.47
N TYR A 8 15.61 5.05 0.45
CA TYR A 8 15.01 6.27 0.99
C TYR A 8 14.47 6.11 2.41
N ASP A 9 14.61 4.95 3.05
CA ASP A 9 14.05 4.71 4.40
C ASP A 9 14.59 5.71 5.43
N ASN A 10 15.86 6.12 5.33
CA ASN A 10 16.47 7.06 6.28
C ASN A 10 16.11 8.54 6.02
N VAL A 11 15.67 8.89 4.80
CA VAL A 11 15.35 10.29 4.45
C VAL A 11 13.86 10.57 4.45
N ARG A 12 13.02 9.53 4.30
CA ARG A 12 11.57 9.67 4.32
C ARG A 12 11.03 10.26 5.62
N PRO A 13 11.58 9.93 6.81
CA PRO A 13 11.16 10.54 8.06
C PRO A 13 11.22 12.07 8.07
N LEU A 14 12.12 12.65 7.28
CA LEU A 14 12.28 14.10 7.17
C LEU A 14 11.09 14.79 6.47
N ALA A 15 10.24 14.04 5.78
CA ALA A 15 9.07 14.56 5.09
C ALA A 15 7.79 14.55 5.94
N PHE A 16 7.80 13.89 7.11
CA PHE A 16 6.64 13.76 8.00
C PHE A 16 6.32 14.95 8.93
N PRO A 17 7.25 15.85 9.31
CA PRO A 17 6.91 16.99 10.16
C PRO A 17 5.73 17.79 9.60
N ASP A 18 4.79 18.15 10.48
CA ASP A 18 3.59 18.94 10.20
C ASP A 18 2.63 18.37 9.14
N CYS A 19 2.75 17.08 8.80
CA CYS A 19 1.80 16.43 7.89
C CYS A 19 0.43 16.21 8.56
N ASP A 20 -0.63 16.72 7.93
CA ASP A 20 -2.02 16.46 8.35
C ASP A 20 -2.50 15.05 7.97
N ALA A 21 -1.95 14.49 6.89
CA ALA A 21 -2.33 13.18 6.37
C ALA A 21 -1.18 12.47 5.64
N VAL A 22 -1.19 11.15 5.70
CA VAL A 22 -0.28 10.25 4.98
C VAL A 22 -1.09 9.36 4.05
N LEU A 23 -0.80 9.44 2.75
CA LEU A 23 -1.37 8.58 1.72
C LEU A 23 -0.46 7.37 1.54
N ILE A 24 -0.94 6.19 1.92
CA ILE A 24 -0.21 4.95 1.69
C ILE A 24 -0.82 4.22 0.50
N CYS A 25 -0.08 4.23 -0.61
CA CYS A 25 -0.52 3.65 -1.87
C CYS A 25 -0.11 2.18 -1.99
N PHE A 26 -1.03 1.33 -2.44
CA PHE A 26 -0.76 -0.04 -2.84
C PHE A 26 -1.27 -0.30 -4.25
N ASP A 27 -0.80 -1.37 -4.88
CA ASP A 27 -1.16 -1.74 -6.24
C ASP A 27 -2.19 -2.87 -6.23
N ILE A 28 -3.39 -2.62 -6.76
CA ILE A 28 -4.49 -3.59 -6.73
C ILE A 28 -4.13 -4.88 -7.47
N SER A 29 -3.25 -4.81 -8.48
CA SER A 29 -2.79 -6.00 -9.22
C SER A 29 -1.70 -6.79 -8.50
N ARG A 30 -1.20 -6.31 -7.35
CA ARG A 30 -0.08 -6.89 -6.59
C ARG A 30 -0.43 -6.96 -5.10
N PRO A 31 -1.16 -8.00 -4.66
CA PRO A 31 -1.62 -8.13 -3.27
C PRO A 31 -0.53 -8.00 -2.21
N GLU A 32 0.70 -8.41 -2.52
CA GLU A 32 1.86 -8.29 -1.64
C GLU A 32 2.22 -6.83 -1.27
N THR A 33 1.78 -5.87 -2.09
CA THR A 33 1.97 -4.46 -1.80
C THR A 33 1.06 -3.98 -0.68
N LEU A 34 -0.18 -4.50 -0.56
CA LEU A 34 -1.07 -4.22 0.56
C LEU A 34 -0.50 -4.80 1.86
N ASP A 35 -0.01 -6.05 1.85
CA ASP A 35 0.62 -6.66 3.04
C ASP A 35 1.81 -5.84 3.54
N SER A 36 2.59 -5.27 2.60
CA SER A 36 3.73 -4.42 2.92
C SER A 36 3.29 -3.12 3.60
N VAL A 37 2.15 -2.54 3.18
CA VAL A 37 1.54 -1.36 3.82
C VAL A 37 1.25 -1.62 5.28
N LEU A 38 0.59 -2.73 5.59
CA LEU A 38 0.20 -3.07 6.97
C LEU A 38 1.41 -3.30 7.88
N LYS A 39 2.45 -3.98 7.36
CA LYS A 39 3.59 -4.40 8.18
C LYS A 39 4.60 -3.28 8.43
N LYS A 40 4.87 -2.44 7.43
CA LYS A 40 5.95 -1.44 7.51
C LYS A 40 5.40 -0.04 7.74
N TRP A 41 4.46 0.37 6.91
CA TRP A 41 4.07 1.77 6.80
C TRP A 41 3.17 2.22 7.96
N GLN A 42 2.37 1.32 8.54
CA GLN A 42 1.64 1.62 9.77
C GLN A 42 2.59 1.94 10.94
N GLY A 43 3.62 1.11 11.17
CA GLY A 43 4.60 1.35 12.24
C GLY A 43 5.38 2.65 12.04
N GLU A 44 5.86 2.90 10.82
CA GLU A 44 6.60 4.11 10.47
C GLU A 44 5.75 5.38 10.68
N THR A 45 4.47 5.35 10.26
CA THR A 45 3.57 6.51 10.43
C THR A 45 3.28 6.77 11.91
N GLN A 46 3.10 5.72 12.70
CA GLN A 46 2.89 5.84 14.15
C GLN A 46 4.14 6.38 14.87
N GLU A 47 5.34 6.06 14.40
CA GLU A 47 6.60 6.53 14.98
C GLU A 47 6.89 8.00 14.64
N PHE A 48 6.71 8.40 13.38
CA PHE A 48 7.17 9.72 12.91
C PHE A 48 6.09 10.79 12.79
N CYS A 49 4.81 10.42 12.65
CA CYS A 49 3.69 11.37 12.58
C CYS A 49 2.39 10.79 13.15
N PRO A 50 2.35 10.50 14.46
CA PRO A 50 1.22 9.82 15.11
C PRO A 50 -0.12 10.56 15.02
N ASN A 51 -0.08 11.88 14.77
CA ASN A 51 -1.28 12.72 14.66
C ASN A 51 -1.81 12.82 13.23
N ALA A 52 -1.04 12.38 12.22
CA ALA A 52 -1.43 12.46 10.83
C ALA A 52 -2.51 11.42 10.51
N LYS A 53 -3.52 11.80 9.71
CA LYS A 53 -4.54 10.85 9.25
C LYS A 53 -3.97 9.91 8.19
N VAL A 54 -4.11 8.61 8.41
CA VAL A 54 -3.67 7.61 7.43
C VAL A 54 -4.79 7.28 6.46
N VAL A 55 -4.50 7.38 5.17
CA VAL A 55 -5.42 7.02 4.08
C VAL A 55 -4.78 5.96 3.20
N LEU A 56 -5.44 4.80 3.10
CA LEU A 56 -5.04 3.73 2.20
C LEU A 56 -5.58 4.02 0.79
N VAL A 57 -4.70 3.96 -0.22
CA VAL A 57 -5.04 4.25 -1.61
C VAL A 57 -4.72 3.05 -2.50
N GLY A 58 -5.77 2.43 -3.06
CA GLY A 58 -5.62 1.38 -4.06
C GLY A 58 -5.39 1.97 -5.45
N CYS A 59 -4.21 1.77 -6.01
CA CYS A 59 -3.83 2.23 -7.34
C CYS A 59 -4.06 1.16 -8.41
N LYS A 60 -4.05 1.58 -9.69
CA LYS A 60 -4.23 0.72 -10.88
C LYS A 60 -5.55 -0.06 -10.88
N LEU A 61 -6.63 0.65 -10.59
CA LEU A 61 -7.97 0.09 -10.52
C LEU A 61 -8.40 -0.61 -11.83
N ASP A 62 -7.95 -0.09 -12.97
CA ASP A 62 -8.15 -0.65 -14.30
C ASP A 62 -7.67 -2.12 -14.42
N LEU A 63 -6.61 -2.48 -13.69
CA LEU A 63 -6.05 -3.84 -13.71
C LEU A 63 -6.90 -4.88 -12.96
N ARG A 64 -7.91 -4.46 -12.19
CA ARG A 64 -8.81 -5.40 -11.49
C ARG A 64 -9.56 -6.31 -12.46
N THR A 65 -9.90 -5.80 -13.64
CA THR A 65 -10.61 -6.53 -14.69
C THR A 65 -9.70 -6.95 -15.84
N ASP A 66 -8.39 -6.69 -15.75
CA ASP A 66 -7.44 -7.09 -16.78
C ASP A 66 -7.24 -8.61 -16.79
N MET A 67 -7.48 -9.22 -17.95
CA MET A 67 -7.42 -10.67 -18.11
C MET A 67 -6.00 -11.23 -18.01
N GLY A 68 -4.98 -10.43 -18.30
CA GLY A 68 -3.58 -10.82 -18.14
C GLY A 68 -3.19 -10.89 -16.67
N VAL A 69 -3.52 -9.84 -15.92
CA VAL A 69 -3.33 -9.76 -14.47
C VAL A 69 -4.09 -10.87 -13.75
N MET A 70 -5.37 -11.08 -14.07
CA MET A 70 -6.15 -12.15 -13.44
C MET A 70 -5.56 -13.54 -13.72
N ARG A 71 -5.10 -13.80 -14.95
CA ARG A 71 -4.44 -15.07 -15.30
C ARG A 71 -3.13 -15.25 -14.54
N GLU A 72 -2.33 -14.19 -14.41
CA GLU A 72 -1.05 -14.27 -13.71
C GLU A 72 -1.26 -14.55 -12.22
N LEU A 73 -2.15 -13.78 -11.56
CA LEU A 73 -2.47 -13.98 -10.15
C LEU A 73 -3.06 -15.36 -9.89
N ALA A 74 -3.90 -15.89 -10.80
CA ALA A 74 -4.48 -17.21 -10.68
C ALA A 74 -3.42 -18.33 -10.65
N LYS A 75 -2.28 -18.19 -11.35
CA LYS A 75 -1.16 -19.15 -11.27
C LYS A 75 -0.62 -19.30 -9.84
N HIS A 76 -0.71 -18.21 -9.06
CA HIS A 76 -0.29 -18.14 -7.68
C HIS A 76 -1.45 -18.30 -6.69
N ARG A 77 -2.66 -18.66 -7.15
CA ARG A 77 -3.89 -18.72 -6.34
C ARG A 77 -4.23 -17.41 -5.63
N LEU A 78 -3.88 -16.30 -6.25
CA LEU A 78 -4.18 -14.95 -5.79
C LEU A 78 -5.28 -14.33 -6.65
N ILE A 79 -5.87 -13.26 -6.12
CA ILE A 79 -6.83 -12.39 -6.82
C ILE A 79 -6.39 -10.94 -6.66
N PRO A 80 -6.80 -10.02 -7.57
CA PRO A 80 -6.60 -8.60 -7.35
C PRO A 80 -7.23 -8.15 -6.02
N VAL A 81 -6.61 -7.18 -5.37
CA VAL A 81 -7.06 -6.70 -4.05
C VAL A 81 -8.50 -6.18 -4.14
N THR A 82 -9.37 -6.70 -3.27
CA THR A 82 -10.78 -6.31 -3.16
C THR A 82 -10.95 -5.16 -2.17
N HIS A 83 -12.04 -4.41 -2.29
CA HIS A 83 -12.36 -3.36 -1.32
C HIS A 83 -12.61 -3.92 0.09
N GLU A 84 -13.15 -5.14 0.19
CA GLU A 84 -13.42 -5.80 1.46
C GLU A 84 -12.13 -6.16 2.21
N GLN A 85 -11.09 -6.62 1.48
CA GLN A 85 -9.77 -6.87 2.06
C GLN A 85 -9.16 -5.61 2.68
N VAL A 86 -9.33 -4.45 2.01
CA VAL A 86 -8.84 -3.15 2.50
C VAL A 86 -9.65 -2.65 3.70
N ARG A 87 -10.98 -2.85 3.67
CA ARG A 87 -11.84 -2.45 4.80
C ARG A 87 -11.56 -3.27 6.06
N GLY A 88 -11.23 -4.54 5.92
CA GLY A 88 -10.83 -5.40 7.04
C GLY A 88 -9.47 -5.06 7.65
N THR A 89 -8.75 -4.08 7.09
CA THR A 89 -7.42 -3.66 7.53
C THR A 89 -7.35 -2.27 8.16
N GLN A 90 -8.49 -1.56 8.24
CA GLN A 90 -8.65 -0.32 8.99
C GLN A 90 -9.01 -0.56 10.45
#